data_AF-N8YAZ0-F1
#
_entry.id   AF-N8YAZ0-F1
#
_cell.length_a   1.000
_cell.length_b   1.000
_cell.length_c   1.000
_cell.angle_alpha   90.00
_cell.angle_beta   90.00
_cell.angle_gamma   90.00
#
_symmetry.space_group_name_H-M   'P 1'
#
loop_
_entity.id
_entity.type
_entity.pdbx_description
1 polymer ?
#
loop_
_entity_poly.entity_id
_entity_poly.type
_entity_poly.pdbx_seq_one_letter_code
_entity_poly.pdbx_strand_id
1 'polypeptide(L)'
;MFTIIIEVVLGQFISNLKAENHPYLFCFIKGCLLGLVGFFLAVSYNYFNDDYLMPFNDLIFFFLITQAIGVIVSVIFLLIDYLFFDKKDEIFKNNCSN
;
A
#
# COMPACT_ATOMS: atom_id res chain seq x y z
N MET A 1 8.61 15.64 2.51
CA MET A 1 7.88 15.70 3.81
C MET A 1 6.80 14.63 3.91
N PHE A 2 5.90 14.46 2.94
CA PHE A 2 4.91 13.38 2.94
C PHE A 2 5.51 11.96 3.05
N THR A 3 6.63 11.71 2.38
CA THR A 3 7.38 10.43 2.45
C THR A 3 7.85 10.09 3.86
N ILE A 4 8.30 11.08 4.64
CA ILE A 4 8.75 10.91 6.03
C ILE A 4 7.57 10.52 6.92
N ILE A 5 6.39 11.10 6.70
CA ILE A 5 5.17 10.76 7.45
C ILE A 5 4.77 9.30 7.16
N ILE A 6 4.85 8.87 5.90
CA ILE A 6 4.56 7.49 5.49
C ILE A 6 5.54 6.51 6.14
N GLU A 7 6.84 6.83 6.16
CA GLU A 7 7.87 6.03 6.83
C GLU A 7 7.66 5.94 8.35
N VAL A 8 7.27 7.03 9.01
CA VAL A 8 6.99 7.03 10.46
C VAL A 8 5.77 6.18 10.78
N VAL A 9 4.71 6.26 9.98
CA VAL A 9 3.52 5.41 10.13
C VAL A 9 3.89 3.94 9.89
N LEU A 10 4.61 3.62 8.82
CA LEU A 10 5.10 2.26 8.56
C LEU A 10 6.01 1.76 9.69
N GLY A 11 6.90 2.60 10.20
CA GLY A 11 7.82 2.26 11.29
C GLY A 11 7.08 1.93 12.60
N GLN A 12 6.04 2.69 12.93
CA GLN A 12 5.13 2.39 14.05
C GLN A 12 4.41 1.06 13.84
N PHE A 13 3.92 0.79 12.63
CA PHE A 13 3.28 -0.50 12.32
C PHE A 13 4.27 -1.67 12.40
N ILE A 14 5.48 -1.54 11.86
CA ILE A 14 6.52 -2.59 11.92
C ILE A 14 6.93 -2.86 13.37
N SER A 15 7.13 -1.80 14.16
CA SER A 15 7.52 -1.88 15.57
C SER A 15 6.42 -2.48 16.46
N ASN A 16 5.15 -2.15 16.21
CA ASN A 16 4.07 -2.48 17.14
C ASN A 16 3.37 -3.81 16.78
N LEU A 17 3.36 -4.22 15.51
CA LEU A 17 2.61 -5.40 15.04
C LEU A 17 3.46 -6.68 14.94
N LYS A 18 4.75 -6.67 15.32
CA LYS A 18 5.71 -7.76 14.99
C LYS A 18 5.52 -8.19 13.52
N ALA A 19 5.48 -7.20 12.62
CA ALA A 19 5.07 -7.40 11.23
C ALA A 19 5.93 -8.42 10.47
N GLU A 20 7.11 -8.76 10.99
CA GLU A 20 7.97 -9.86 10.55
C GLU A 20 7.24 -11.21 10.51
N ASN A 21 6.25 -11.43 11.38
CA ASN A 21 5.46 -12.67 11.43
C ASN A 21 4.26 -12.70 10.46
N HIS A 22 3.88 -11.55 9.88
CA HIS A 22 2.63 -11.42 9.11
C HIS A 22 2.85 -10.59 7.82
N PRO A 23 3.48 -11.17 6.79
CA PRO A 23 3.77 -10.47 5.53
C PRO A 23 2.50 -9.97 4.82
N TYR A 24 1.37 -10.66 5.00
CA TYR A 24 0.08 -10.24 4.46
C TYR A 24 -0.44 -8.91 5.05
N LEU A 25 -0.25 -8.69 6.35
CA LEU A 25 -0.67 -7.47 7.04
C LEU A 25 0.18 -6.29 6.57
N PHE A 26 1.46 -6.52 6.33
CA PHE A 26 2.37 -5.50 5.81
C PHE A 26 1.99 -5.06 4.39
N CYS A 27 1.67 -6.00 3.49
CA CYS A 27 1.19 -5.68 2.14
C CYS A 27 -0.16 -4.96 2.14
N PHE A 28 -1.07 -5.36 3.04
CA PHE A 28 -2.34 -4.67 3.24
C PHE A 28 -2.16 -3.21 3.67
N ILE A 29 -1.35 -2.96 4.70
CA ILE A 29 -1.07 -1.59 5.19
C ILE A 29 -0.42 -0.74 4.10
N LYS A 30 0.52 -1.30 3.34
CA LYS A 30 1.14 -0.61 2.20
C LYS A 30 0.10 -0.21 1.14
N GLY A 31 -0.81 -1.12 0.79
CA GLY A 31 -1.88 -0.81 -0.17
C GLY A 31 -2.82 0.28 0.33
N CYS A 32 -3.25 0.21 1.60
CA CYS A 32 -4.08 1.25 2.20
C CYS A 32 -3.39 2.62 2.26
N LEU A 33 -2.09 2.65 2.56
CA LEU A 33 -1.29 3.87 2.51
C LEU A 33 -1.19 4.43 1.10
N LEU A 34 -0.98 3.56 0.10
CA LEU A 34 -0.94 3.96 -1.31
C LEU A 34 -2.28 4.58 -1.75
N GLY A 35 -3.40 3.97 -1.36
CA GLY A 35 -4.74 4.50 -1.61
C GLY A 35 -4.96 5.87 -0.98
N LEU A 36 -4.51 6.06 0.27
CA LEU A 36 -4.55 7.34 0.98
C LEU A 36 -3.72 8.42 0.29
N VAL A 37 -2.51 8.08 -0.15
CA VAL A 37 -1.64 9.01 -0.89
C VAL A 37 -2.27 9.39 -2.22
N GLY A 38 -2.83 8.42 -2.94
CA GLY A 38 -3.56 8.65 -4.20
C GLY A 38 -4.75 9.58 -4.01
N PHE A 39 -5.51 9.40 -2.92
CA PHE A 39 -6.60 10.31 -2.56
C PHE A 39 -6.11 11.75 -2.33
N PHE A 40 -5.09 11.95 -1.50
CA PHE A 40 -4.56 13.28 -1.23
C PHE A 40 -4.01 13.97 -2.48
N LEU A 41 -3.35 13.21 -3.37
CA LEU A 41 -2.85 13.71 -4.65
C LEU A 41 -4.01 14.16 -5.55
N ALA A 42 -5.06 13.35 -5.69
CA ALA A 42 -6.21 13.68 -6.52
C ALA A 42 -6.97 14.91 -6.00
N VAL A 43 -7.19 15.00 -4.69
CA VAL A 43 -7.82 16.17 -4.06
C VAL A 43 -6.97 17.42 -4.25
N SER A 44 -5.64 17.30 -4.08
CA SER A 44 -4.72 18.42 -4.29
C SER A 44 -4.70 18.86 -5.76
N TYR A 45 -4.70 17.91 -6.70
CA TYR A 45 -4.76 18.22 -8.13
C TYR A 45 -6.04 18.98 -8.50
N ASN A 46 -7.18 18.57 -7.96
CA ASN A 46 -8.46 19.24 -8.20
C ASN A 46 -8.45 20.67 -7.61
N TYR A 47 -7.93 20.82 -6.39
CA TYR A 47 -7.78 22.11 -5.73
C TYR A 47 -6.93 23.12 -6.53
N PHE A 48 -5.83 22.66 -7.15
CA PHE A 48 -4.92 23.55 -7.90
C PHE A 48 -5.37 23.85 -9.34
N ASN A 49 -6.20 23.00 -9.98
CA ASN A 49 -6.58 23.19 -11.37
C ASN A 49 -7.97 23.80 -11.57
N ASP A 50 -8.94 23.43 -10.72
CA ASP A 50 -10.34 23.81 -10.94
C ASP A 50 -10.79 24.97 -10.03
N ASP A 51 -9.92 25.47 -9.14
CA ASP A 51 -10.23 26.47 -8.09
C ASP A 51 -11.51 26.17 -7.29
N TYR A 52 -11.97 24.91 -7.35
CA TYR A 52 -13.24 24.46 -6.83
C TYR A 52 -13.01 23.34 -5.82
N LEU A 53 -13.56 23.52 -4.62
CA LEU A 53 -13.56 22.46 -3.63
C LEU A 53 -14.54 21.38 -4.06
N MET A 54 -14.02 20.17 -4.28
CA MET A 54 -14.84 19.01 -4.60
C MET A 54 -15.97 18.86 -3.56
N PRO A 55 -17.24 18.72 -3.98
CA PRO A 55 -18.35 18.63 -3.05
C PRO A 55 -18.20 17.39 -2.17
N PHE A 56 -18.69 17.47 -0.93
CA PHE A 56 -18.46 16.45 0.10
C PHE A 56 -18.87 15.03 -0.31
N ASN A 57 -19.96 14.91 -1.07
CA ASN A 57 -20.42 13.62 -1.59
C ASN A 57 -19.42 13.00 -2.57
N ASP A 58 -18.88 13.80 -3.49
CA ASP A 58 -17.89 13.33 -4.46
C ASP A 58 -16.59 12.99 -3.76
N LEU A 59 -16.21 13.75 -2.73
CA LEU A 59 -15.03 13.50 -1.92
C LEU A 59 -15.10 12.15 -1.19
N ILE A 60 -16.26 11.78 -0.63
CA ILE A 60 -16.48 10.46 -0.01
C ILE A 60 -16.40 9.35 -1.06
N PHE A 61 -17.07 9.53 -2.21
CA PHE A 61 -17.01 8.55 -3.30
C PHE A 61 -15.57 8.33 -3.78
N PHE A 62 -14.82 9.42 -3.95
CA PHE A 62 -13.43 9.36 -4.37
C PHE A 62 -12.53 8.69 -3.33
N PHE A 63 -12.77 8.95 -2.03
CA PHE A 63 -12.08 8.26 -0.95
C PHE A 63 -12.33 6.74 -0.96
N LEU A 64 -13.59 6.32 -1.15
CA LEU A 64 -13.94 4.90 -1.23
C LEU A 64 -13.30 4.22 -2.44
N ILE A 65 -13.31 4.87 -3.61
CA ILE A 65 -12.71 4.32 -4.83
C ILE A 65 -11.18 4.20 -4.68
N THR A 66 -10.53 5.25 -4.20
CA THR A 66 -9.06 5.24 -4.01
C THR A 66 -8.62 4.21 -2.98
N GLN A 67 -9.41 3.99 -1.93
CA GLN A 67 -9.13 2.91 -0.99
C GLN A 67 -9.42 1.51 -1.54
N ALA A 68 -10.49 1.33 -2.33
CA ALA A 68 -10.74 0.07 -3.02
C ALA A 68 -9.57 -0.29 -3.95
N ILE A 69 -9.03 0.70 -4.69
CA ILE A 69 -7.83 0.53 -5.51
C ILE A 69 -6.63 0.16 -4.63
N GLY A 70 -6.42 0.84 -3.51
CA GLY A 70 -5.35 0.53 -2.55
C GLY A 70 -5.41 -0.92 -2.05
N VAL A 71 -6.61 -1.44 -1.76
CA VAL A 71 -6.82 -2.84 -1.38
C VAL A 71 -6.52 -3.79 -2.55
N ILE A 72 -6.97 -3.49 -3.77
CA ILE A 72 -6.65 -4.30 -4.95
C ILE A 72 -5.12 -4.38 -5.16
N VAL A 73 -4.43 -3.26 -5.03
CA VAL A 73 -2.96 -3.21 -5.14
C VAL A 73 -2.29 -4.03 -4.02
N SER A 74 -2.85 -4.06 -2.81
CA SER A 74 -2.32 -4.91 -1.74
C SER A 74 -2.40 -6.40 -2.07
N VAL A 75 -3.48 -6.84 -2.72
CA VAL A 75 -3.65 -8.23 -3.18
C VAL A 75 -2.63 -8.55 -4.26
N ILE A 76 -2.39 -7.63 -5.19
CA ILE A 76 -1.36 -7.79 -6.22
C ILE A 76 0.03 -7.91 -5.59
N PHE A 77 0.38 -7.07 -4.63
CA PHE A 77 1.65 -7.17 -3.91
C PHE A 77 1.80 -8.51 -3.19
N LEU A 78 0.75 -8.99 -2.54
CA LEU A 78 0.74 -10.30 -1.88
C LEU A 78 0.96 -11.43 -2.88
N LEU A 79 0.35 -11.34 -4.07
CA LEU A 79 0.50 -12.34 -5.14
C LEU A 79 1.92 -12.34 -5.73
N ILE A 80 2.51 -11.15 -5.91
CA ILE A 80 3.91 -10.99 -6.32
C ILE A 80 4.84 -11.59 -5.26
N ASP A 81 4.67 -11.23 -3.99
CA ASP A 81 5.51 -11.75 -2.90
C ASP A 81 5.42 -13.28 -2.82
N TYR A 82 4.22 -13.86 -2.96
CA TYR A 82 4.02 -15.30 -3.01
C TYR A 82 4.79 -15.97 -4.16
N LEU A 83 4.69 -15.42 -5.37
CA LEU A 83 5.32 -15.97 -6.57
C LEU A 83 6.86 -15.84 -6.54
N PHE A 84 7.38 -14.81 -5.89
CA PHE A 84 8.82 -14.61 -5.71
C PHE A 84 9.42 -15.41 -4.54
N PHE A 85 8.65 -15.68 -3.47
CA PHE A 85 9.09 -16.55 -2.37
C PHE A 85 9.24 -18.00 -2.81
N ASP A 86 8.28 -18.52 -3.60
CA ASP A 86 8.32 -19.88 -4.14
C ASP A 86 9.60 -20.14 -4.97
N LYS A 87 10.02 -19.12 -5.74
CA LYS A 87 11.27 -19.16 -6.52
C LYS A 87 12.54 -19.18 -5.67
N LYS A 88 12.53 -18.57 -4.49
CA LYS A 88 13.70 -18.55 -3.59
C LYS A 88 13.93 -19.92 -2.96
N ASP A 89 12.86 -20.63 -2.61
CA ASP A 89 12.96 -21.96 -2.01
C ASP A 89 13.44 -23.01 -3.02
N GLU A 90 13.05 -22.93 -4.29
CA GLU A 90 13.61 -23.81 -5.35
C GLU A 90 15.11 -23.62 -5.57
N ILE A 91 15.60 -22.37 -5.55
CA ILE A 91 17.03 -22.07 -5.76
C ILE A 91 17.86 -22.55 -4.56
N PHE A 92 17.34 -22.42 -3.33
CA PHE A 92 18.03 -22.91 -2.14
C PHE A 92 18.10 -24.44 -2.11
N LYS A 93 17.02 -25.12 -2.51
CA LYS A 93 16.96 -26.58 -2.58
C LYS A 93 17.93 -27.15 -3.62
N ASN A 94 18.07 -26.50 -4.78
CA ASN A 94 19.04 -26.89 -5.81
C ASN A 94 20.50 -26.64 -5.42
N ASN A 95 20.79 -25.61 -4.61
CA ASN A 95 22.15 -25.32 -4.15
C ASN A 95 22.59 -26.13 -2.93
N CYS A 96 21.67 -26.71 -2.15
CA CYS A 96 22.00 -27.60 -1.03
C CYS A 96 22.00 -29.09 -1.41
N SER A 97 21.72 -29.44 -2.67
CA SER A 97 21.69 -30.83 -3.16
C SER A 97 22.84 -31.19 -4.10
N ASN A 98 23.85 -30.31 -4.24
CA ASN A 98 25.15 -30.57 -4.86
C ASN A 98 26.26 -30.47 -3.81
#